data_AF-A0A3P7K5H7-F1
#
_entry.id   AF-A0A3P7K5H7-F1
#
_cell.length_a   1.000
_cell.length_b   1.000
_cell.length_c   1.000
_cell.angle_alpha   90.00
_cell.angle_beta   90.00
_cell.angle_gamma   90.00
#
_symmetry.space_group_name_H-M   'P 1'
#
loop_
_entity.id
_entity.type
_entity.pdbx_description
1 polymer ?
#
loop_
_entity_poly.entity_id
_entity_poly.type
_entity_poly.pdbx_seq_one_letter_code
_entity_poly.pdbx_strand_id
1 'polypeptide(L)' 'DGSFKTGLYCCVSLLLERLKAENRIDIFQTVRSLQQKRPFVFTSFEQYAFCYKAVIDYLDTFNNKGAII' A
#
# COMPACT_ATOMS: atom_id res chain seq x y z
N ASP A 1 -16.39 5.74 8.05
CA ASP A 1 -16.00 4.35 8.33
C ASP A 1 -14.53 4.22 8.63
N GLY A 2 -14.15 3.83 9.85
CA GLY A 2 -12.74 3.70 10.26
C GLY A 2 -12.02 2.50 9.61
N SER A 3 -12.77 1.55 9.06
CA SER A 3 -12.29 0.31 8.45
C SER A 3 -11.32 0.53 7.29
N PHE A 4 -11.63 1.45 6.37
CA PHE A 4 -10.80 1.72 5.20
C PHE A 4 -9.48 2.39 5.58
N LYS A 5 -9.51 3.44 6.41
CA LYS A 5 -8.29 4.17 6.82
C LYS A 5 -7.30 3.26 7.55
N THR A 6 -7.80 2.39 8.42
CA THR A 6 -6.98 1.38 9.09
C THR A 6 -6.45 0.33 8.10
N GLY A 7 -7.30 -0.15 7.18
CA GLY A 7 -6.89 -1.11 6.15
C GLY A 7 -5.81 -0.57 5.23
N LEU A 8 -5.95 0.68 4.79
CA LEU A 8 -4.98 1.42 4.00
C LEU A 8 -3.66 1.59 4.75
N TYR A 9 -3.70 2.00 6.02
CA TYR A 9 -2.49 2.12 6.84
C TYR A 9 -1.75 0.78 6.95
N CYS A 10 -2.46 -0.31 7.26
CA CYS A 10 -1.86 -1.65 7.32
C CYS A 10 -1.29 -2.08 5.96
N CYS A 11 -1.98 -1.79 4.86
CA CYS A 11 -1.54 -2.11 3.52
C CYS A 11 -0.25 -1.38 3.16
N VAL A 12 -0.22 -0.06 3.34
CA VAL A 12 0.98 0.73 3.05
C VAL A 12 2.13 0.29 3.95
N SER A 13 1.94 0.14 5.27
CA SER A 13 3.00 -0.33 6.17
C SER A 13 3.59 -1.68 5.74
N LEU A 14 2.75 -2.64 5.38
CA LEU A 14 3.21 -3.96 4.92
C LEU A 14 3.97 -3.86 3.60
N LEU A 15 3.53 -3.02 2.66
CA LEU A 15 4.22 -2.80 1.39
C LEU A 15 5.60 -2.16 1.59
N LEU A 16 5.73 -1.24 2.55
CA LEU A 16 7.01 -0.61 2.87
C LEU A 16 7.99 -1.57 3.53
N GLU A 17 7.51 -2.45 4.41
CA GLU A 17 8.34 -3.52 4.98
C GLU A 17 8.84 -4.47 3.89
N ARG A 18 7.97 -4.85 2.94
CA ARG A 18 8.33 -5.70 1.80
C ARG A 18 9.33 -5.03 0.86
N LEU A 19 9.15 -3.75 0.58
CA LEU A 19 10.11 -2.98 -0.21
C LEU A 19 11.49 -2.97 0.44
N LYS A 20 11.57 -2.76 1.76
CA LYS A 20 12.86 -2.75 2.48
C LYS A 20 13.53 -4.13 2.53
N ALA A 21 12.75 -5.20 2.65
CA ALA A 21 13.28 -6.56 2.80
C ALA A 21 13.64 -7.23 1.46
N GLU A 22 12.80 -7.06 0.44
CA GLU A 22 12.85 -7.82 -0.81
C GLU A 22 13.14 -6.95 -2.04
N ASN A 23 13.17 -5.61 -1.87
CA ASN A 23 13.23 -4.63 -2.96
C ASN A 23 12.16 -4.84 -4.05
N ARG A 24 11.00 -5.38 -3.64
CA ARG A 24 9.87 -5.71 -4.50
C ARG A 24 8.56 -5.33 -3.82
N ILE A 25 7.63 -4.82 -4.62
CA ILE A 25 6.26 -4.49 -4.20
C ILE A 25 5.26 -5.27 -5.07
N ASP A 26 4.32 -5.96 -4.43
CA ASP A 26 3.19 -6.62 -5.08
C ASP A 26 1.89 -6.23 -4.36
N ILE A 27 1.22 -5.21 -4.89
CA ILE A 27 0.04 -4.59 -4.28
C ILE A 27 -1.16 -5.55 -4.32
N PHE A 28 -1.33 -6.29 -5.42
CA PHE A 28 -2.43 -7.23 -5.58
C PHE A 28 -2.36 -8.36 -4.54
N GLN A 29 -1.18 -8.99 -4.40
CA GLN A 29 -1.00 -10.06 -3.41
C GLN A 29 -1.15 -9.54 -1.98
N THR A 30 -0.67 -8.34 -1.70
CA THR A 30 -0.77 -7.71 -0.37
C THR A 30 -2.23 -7.43 -0.01
N VAL A 31 -3.00 -6.79 -0.91
CA VAL A 31 -4.42 -6.51 -0.71
C VAL A 31 -5.21 -7.80 -0.55
N ARG A 32 -4.94 -8.82 -1.38
CA ARG A 32 -5.59 -10.12 -1.29
C ARG A 32 -5.31 -10.81 0.04
N SER A 33 -4.06 -10.76 0.52
CA SER A 33 -3.69 -11.31 1.83
C SER A 33 -4.38 -10.57 2.99
N LEU A 34 -4.57 -9.26 2.88
CA LEU A 34 -5.33 -8.49 3.87
C LEU A 34 -6.83 -8.83 3.85
N GLN A 35 -7.41 -8.99 2.67
CA GLN A 35 -8.82 -9.42 2.53
C GLN A 35 -9.06 -10.83 3.08
N GLN A 36 -8.07 -11.73 3.00
CA GLN A 36 -8.14 -13.06 3.62
C GLN A 36 -8.18 -12.98 5.16
N LYS A 37 -7.40 -12.08 5.77
CA LYS A 37 -7.37 -11.91 7.24
C LYS A 37 -8.58 -11.14 7.75
N ARG A 38 -9.04 -10.15 6.98
CA ARG A 38 -10.20 -9.32 7.31
C ARG A 38 -11.02 -9.10 6.04
N PRO A 39 -12.17 -9.79 5.91
CA PRO A 39 -13.06 -9.61 4.78
C PRO A 39 -13.48 -8.15 4.62
N PHE A 40 -13.70 -7.71 3.37
CA PHE A 40 -14.28 -6.41 3.04
C PHE A 40 -13.45 -5.17 3.48
N VAL A 41 -12.13 -5.29 3.62
CA VAL A 41 -11.26 -4.11 3.88
C VAL A 41 -11.20 -3.16 2.68
N PHE A 42 -11.21 -3.72 1.47
CA PHE A 42 -11.24 -2.97 0.22
C PHE A 42 -12.46 -3.46 -0.58
N THR A 43 -13.55 -2.69 -0.53
CA THR A 43 -14.84 -3.07 -1.14
C THR A 43 -15.13 -2.31 -2.43
N SER A 44 -14.53 -1.13 -2.60
CA SER A 44 -14.68 -0.31 -3.80
C SER A 44 -13.41 -0.33 -4.64
N PHE A 45 -13.58 -0.27 -5.97
CA PHE A 45 -12.49 -0.07 -6.91
C PHE A 45 -11.69 1.20 -6.58
N GLU A 46 -12.36 2.27 -6.13
CA GLU A 46 -11.71 3.54 -5.77
C GLU A 46 -10.72 3.36 -4.60
N GLN A 47 -11.07 2.52 -3.63
CA GLN A 47 -10.20 2.22 -2.49
C GLN A 47 -8.96 1.43 -2.92
N TYR A 48 -9.12 0.51 -3.88
CA TYR A 48 -8.02 -0.23 -4.48
C TYR A 48 -7.11 0.68 -5.31
N ALA A 49 -7.69 1.51 -6.18
CA ALA A 49 -6.97 2.49 -6.98
C ALA A 49 -6.21 3.49 -6.10
N PHE A 50 -6.81 3.91 -4.97
CA PHE A 50 -6.15 4.77 -4.00
C PHE A 50 -4.92 4.11 -3.38
N CYS A 51 -4.94 2.80 -3.11
CA CYS A 51 -3.76 2.09 -2.60
C CYS A 51 -2.58 2.17 -3.57
N TYR A 52 -2.83 1.98 -4.87
CA TYR A 52 -1.79 2.15 -5.89
C TYR A 52 -1.22 3.57 -5.89
N LYS A 53 -2.10 4.57 -5.88
CA LYS A 53 -1.68 5.96 -5.89
C LYS A 53 -0.86 6.34 -4.65
N ALA A 54 -1.30 5.94 -3.46
CA ALA A 54 -0.58 6.21 -2.22
C ALA A 54 0.83 5.60 -2.20
N VAL A 55 1.01 4.41 -2.78
CA VAL A 55 2.32 3.74 -2.86
C VAL A 55 3.22 4.44 -3.87
N ILE A 56 2.69 4.83 -5.03
CA ILE A 56 3.44 5.59 -6.04
C ILE A 56 3.87 6.94 -5.48
N ASP A 57 2.95 7.70 -4.88
CA ASP A 57 3.25 9.00 -4.28
C ASP A 57 4.33 8.88 -3.18
N TYR A 58 4.29 7.79 -2.40
CA TYR A 58 5.35 7.49 -1.43
C TYR A 58 6.69 7.22 -2.10
N LEU A 59 6.74 6.35 -3.13
CA LEU A 59 7.97 6.02 -3.86
C LEU A 59 8.55 7.25 -4.54
N ASP A 60 7.72 8.10 -5.15
CA ASP A 60 8.12 9.36 -5.77
C ASP A 60 8.70 10.33 -4.75
N THR A 61 8.17 10.36 -3.51
CA THR A 61 8.75 11.16 -2.43
C THR A 61 10.15 10.69 -2.05
N PHE A 62 10.42 9.37 -2.12
CA PHE A 62 11.75 8.82 -1.89
C PHE A 62 12.69 9.08 -3.07
N ASN A 63 12.20 8.92 -4.31
CA ASN A 63 13.01 9.12 -5.50
C ASN A 63 13.41 10.60 -5.67
N ASN A 64 12.50 11.53 -5.35
CA ASN A 64 12.80 12.96 -5.33
C ASN A 64 13.77 13.36 -4.20
N LYS A 65 13.80 12.61 -3.09
CA LYS A 65 14.81 12.79 -2.03
C LYS A 65 16.18 12.23 -2.41
N GLY A 66 16.24 11.26 -3.32
CA GLY A 66 17.49 10.75 -3.90
C GLY A 66 18.06 11.64 -5.02
N ALA A 67 17.27 12.56 -5.59
CA ALA A 67 17.73 13.53 -6.58
C ALA A 67 18.40 14.78 -5.96
N ILE A 68 18.38 14.90 -4.63
CA ILE A 68 19.17 15.90 -3.88
C ILE A 68 20.27 15.15 -3.13
N ILE A 69 21.24 14.61 -3.87
CA ILE A 69 22.59 14.28 -3.44
C ILE A 69 23.53 14.38 -4.63
#